data_AF-A0AAT9FII4-F1
#
_entry.id   AF-A0AAT9FII4-F1
#
_cell.length_a   1.000
_cell.length_b   1.000
_cell.length_c   1.000
_cell.angle_alpha   90.00
_cell.angle_beta   90.00
_cell.angle_gamma   90.00
#
_symmetry.space_group_name_H-M   'P 1'
#
loop_
_entity.id
_entity.type
_entity.pdbx_description
1 polymer ?
#
loop_
_entity_poly.entity_id
_entity_poly.type
_entity_poly.pdbx_seq_one_letter_code
_entity_poly.pdbx_strand_id
1 'polypeptide(L)'
;MRFLFLLLLPVLCSAKTIELGFPDLAHRVKVQLPDEYDASKKYPALFYYHGGGGNPDTSLMRHHVDGREWIVVGMTYYQQGRLQGTKVELEKELTLFRSVRRHLADKYNMDQKRCYVAGFSKGGYMSDFLLQAVPDLAGGAIMGAGHLYKVNPGNTRKFSRKKPVFIGVGRLDGGYYFSLRAVVFYRNLGASTTFDVWHDIAHSMPKDGSTALQQWLVLQTTSRTKVAPVAQKEMEQEFQSAAKLDPFDRWIKLRQLRGYPYASLAGDAFEKKLASEIETLEKNPAVAPEASILNRHHKILFQEISDSSLENLKKANAAYLELLNQAASSKQAELVKGDYQRTRQMIEQYKKPEPDGDKGDNDPFAPNKPKDPENKRRIPRNPLVK
;
A
#
# COMPACT_ATOMS: atom_id res chain seq x y z
N MET A 1 -21.00 24.20 55.92
CA MET A 1 -21.13 23.91 54.47
C MET A 1 -20.37 22.63 54.16
N ARG A 2 -21.04 21.54 53.77
CA ARG A 2 -20.39 20.30 53.31
C ARG A 2 -20.29 20.36 51.79
N PHE A 3 -19.07 20.37 51.26
CA PHE A 3 -18.81 20.26 49.82
C PHE A 3 -19.03 18.80 49.39
N LEU A 4 -20.01 18.59 48.51
CA LEU A 4 -20.23 17.32 47.82
C LEU A 4 -19.32 17.31 46.59
N PHE A 5 -18.21 16.57 46.64
CA PHE A 5 -17.40 16.27 45.46
C PHE A 5 -18.08 15.14 44.68
N LEU A 6 -18.74 15.48 43.57
CA LEU A 6 -19.18 14.50 42.59
C LEU A 6 -17.97 14.06 41.75
N LEU A 7 -17.42 12.88 42.07
CA LEU A 7 -16.45 12.20 41.22
C LEU A 7 -17.20 11.63 39.99
N LEU A 8 -17.18 12.37 38.88
CA LEU A 8 -17.55 11.85 37.57
C LEU A 8 -16.44 10.91 37.10
N LEU A 9 -16.63 9.60 37.33
CA LEU A 9 -15.81 8.58 36.69
C LEU A 9 -16.15 8.57 35.19
N PRO A 10 -15.17 8.73 34.28
CA PRO A 10 -15.44 8.59 32.85
C PRO A 10 -15.86 7.15 32.57
N VAL A 11 -17.07 6.98 32.03
CA VAL A 11 -17.50 5.70 31.47
C VAL A 11 -16.64 5.45 30.23
N LEU A 12 -15.66 4.55 30.35
CA LEU A 12 -14.90 4.05 29.22
C LEU A 12 -15.84 3.23 28.32
N CYS A 13 -16.46 3.88 27.33
CA CYS A 13 -17.11 3.17 26.23
C CYS A 13 -16.03 2.45 25.42
N SER A 14 -15.89 1.15 25.63
CA SER A 14 -15.03 0.31 24.79
C SER A 14 -15.59 0.23 23.37
N ALA A 15 -14.72 0.29 22.37
CA ALA A 15 -15.07 0.14 20.96
C ALA A 15 -15.96 -1.09 20.74
N LYS A 16 -17.08 -0.91 20.05
CA LYS A 16 -17.96 -2.04 19.71
C LYS A 16 -17.36 -2.85 18.56
N THR A 17 -17.09 -4.12 18.82
CA THR A 17 -16.69 -5.11 17.81
C THR A 17 -17.90 -5.90 17.33
N ILE A 18 -18.01 -6.08 16.02
CA ILE A 18 -19.06 -6.84 15.33
C ILE A 18 -18.39 -7.88 14.44
N GLU A 19 -19.01 -9.04 14.32
CA GLU A 19 -18.61 -10.07 13.37
C GLU A 19 -19.71 -10.30 12.34
N LEU A 20 -19.33 -10.31 11.06
CA LEU A 20 -20.23 -10.59 9.95
C LEU A 20 -19.90 -11.96 9.38
N GLY A 21 -20.88 -12.88 9.47
CA GLY A 21 -20.80 -14.21 8.86
C GLY A 21 -21.35 -14.21 7.44
N PHE A 22 -20.68 -14.96 6.57
CA PHE A 22 -21.14 -15.25 5.21
C PHE A 22 -21.05 -16.77 5.02
N PRO A 23 -22.07 -17.43 4.44
CA PRO A 23 -22.14 -18.91 4.39
C PRO A 23 -20.91 -19.59 3.78
N ASP A 24 -20.29 -18.97 2.77
CA ASP A 24 -19.18 -19.57 2.01
C ASP A 24 -17.78 -19.18 2.53
N LEU A 25 -17.69 -18.48 3.67
CA LEU A 25 -16.40 -18.00 4.19
C LEU A 25 -15.95 -18.79 5.41
N ALA A 26 -14.70 -19.23 5.38
CA ALA A 26 -14.07 -19.93 6.49
C ALA A 26 -13.93 -19.06 7.76
N HIS A 27 -13.79 -17.74 7.58
CA HIS A 27 -13.64 -16.79 8.69
C HIS A 27 -14.64 -15.65 8.58
N ARG A 28 -15.10 -15.19 9.74
CA ARG A 28 -15.99 -14.04 9.83
C ARG A 28 -15.21 -12.74 9.60
N VAL A 29 -15.84 -11.81 8.90
CA VAL A 29 -15.33 -10.44 8.78
C VAL A 29 -15.47 -9.76 10.13
N LYS A 30 -14.39 -9.13 10.61
CA LYS A 30 -14.41 -8.35 11.86
C LYS A 30 -14.60 -6.89 11.56
N VAL A 31 -15.43 -6.22 12.34
CA VAL A 31 -15.72 -4.80 12.19
C VAL A 31 -15.56 -4.16 13.55
N GLN A 32 -14.77 -3.10 13.63
CA GLN A 32 -14.64 -2.28 14.81
C GLN A 32 -15.18 -0.89 14.50
N LEU A 33 -16.18 -0.45 15.27
CA LEU A 33 -16.71 0.90 15.18
C LEU A 33 -15.78 1.89 15.91
N PRO A 34 -15.85 3.19 15.56
CA PRO A 34 -15.23 4.26 16.36
C PRO A 34 -15.62 4.17 17.84
N ASP A 35 -14.75 4.64 18.74
CA ASP A 35 -15.00 4.54 20.19
C ASP A 35 -16.27 5.32 20.59
N GLU A 36 -16.48 6.48 19.97
CA GLU A 36 -17.64 7.35 20.16
C GLU A 36 -18.66 7.21 19.03
N TYR A 37 -18.95 5.97 18.61
CA TYR A 37 -19.87 5.73 17.51
C TYR A 37 -21.27 6.30 17.76
N ASP A 38 -21.69 7.16 16.85
CA ASP A 38 -23.01 7.79 16.78
C ASP A 38 -23.66 7.48 15.43
N ALA A 39 -24.77 6.73 15.45
CA ALA A 39 -25.46 6.26 14.27
C ALA A 39 -26.00 7.39 13.37
N SER A 40 -26.17 8.61 13.89
CA SER A 40 -26.59 9.78 13.09
C SER A 40 -25.47 10.33 12.20
N LYS A 41 -24.20 10.02 12.50
CA LYS A 41 -23.03 10.49 11.78
C LYS A 41 -22.56 9.49 10.72
N LYS A 42 -22.02 10.02 9.62
CA LYS A 42 -21.40 9.22 8.56
C LYS A 42 -19.91 9.03 8.81
N TYR A 43 -19.46 7.78 8.80
CA TYR A 43 -18.06 7.44 9.06
C TYR A 43 -17.32 6.97 7.81
N PRO A 44 -16.07 7.41 7.58
CA PRO A 44 -15.18 6.73 6.65
C PRO A 44 -14.92 5.28 7.10
N ALA A 45 -14.58 4.41 6.15
CA ALA A 45 -14.23 3.02 6.44
C ALA A 45 -12.93 2.60 5.79
N LEU A 46 -12.19 1.75 6.50
CA LEU A 46 -10.93 1.16 6.08
C LEU A 46 -11.05 -0.37 6.08
N PHE A 47 -11.07 -0.94 4.88
CA PHE A 47 -11.16 -2.38 4.66
C PHE A 47 -9.76 -2.97 4.58
N TYR A 48 -9.33 -3.63 5.65
CA TYR A 48 -8.00 -4.19 5.83
C TYR A 48 -7.95 -5.69 5.53
N TYR A 49 -7.06 -6.09 4.64
CA TYR A 49 -6.79 -7.49 4.30
C TYR A 49 -5.49 -7.96 4.94
N HIS A 50 -5.55 -9.10 5.64
CA HIS A 50 -4.41 -9.68 6.35
C HIS A 50 -3.40 -10.37 5.41
N GLY A 51 -2.19 -10.64 5.89
CA GLY A 51 -1.17 -11.41 5.16
C GLY A 51 -1.52 -12.90 4.98
N GLY A 52 -0.68 -13.63 4.22
CA GLY A 52 -0.85 -15.06 4.03
C GLY A 52 -0.83 -15.83 5.36
N GLY A 53 -1.76 -16.77 5.55
CA GLY A 53 -1.89 -17.55 6.78
C GLY A 53 -2.48 -16.80 7.98
N GLY A 54 -2.79 -15.50 7.83
CA GLY A 54 -3.46 -14.72 8.86
C GLY A 54 -4.97 -14.97 8.94
N ASN A 55 -5.62 -14.21 9.82
CA ASN A 55 -7.07 -14.18 9.99
C ASN A 55 -7.57 -12.73 9.93
N PRO A 56 -8.88 -12.51 9.71
CA PRO A 56 -9.52 -11.21 9.89
C PRO A 56 -9.17 -10.58 11.24
N ASP A 57 -8.57 -9.39 11.17
CA ASP A 57 -8.15 -8.62 12.33
C ASP A 57 -8.26 -7.12 12.04
N THR A 58 -8.57 -6.35 13.08
CA THR A 58 -8.69 -4.89 13.03
C THR A 58 -7.58 -4.19 13.82
N SER A 59 -6.85 -4.91 14.69
CA SER A 59 -5.94 -4.31 15.68
C SER A 59 -4.86 -3.44 15.05
N LEU A 60 -4.23 -3.91 13.97
CA LEU A 60 -3.16 -3.18 13.29
C LEU A 60 -3.66 -1.82 12.79
N MET A 61 -4.76 -1.81 12.03
CA MET A 61 -5.30 -0.54 11.52
C MET A 61 -5.92 0.30 12.63
N ARG A 62 -6.47 -0.33 13.66
CA ARG A 62 -7.03 0.36 14.83
C ARG A 62 -5.97 1.21 15.54
N HIS A 63 -4.78 0.65 15.70
CA HIS A 63 -3.61 1.35 16.24
C HIS A 63 -3.22 2.57 15.39
N HIS A 64 -3.31 2.48 14.05
CA HIS A 64 -2.92 3.58 13.16
C HIS A 64 -3.98 4.70 13.04
N VAL A 65 -5.24 4.40 13.32
CA VAL A 65 -6.31 5.42 13.35
C VAL A 65 -6.61 5.95 14.76
N ASP A 66 -5.89 5.45 15.76
CA ASP A 66 -5.99 5.86 17.17
C ASP A 66 -7.44 5.96 17.67
N GLY A 67 -8.21 4.88 17.52
CA GLY A 67 -9.53 4.84 18.15
C GLY A 67 -10.65 5.65 17.46
N ARG A 68 -10.30 6.61 16.60
CA ARG A 68 -11.23 7.69 16.26
C ARG A 68 -11.68 7.65 14.81
N GLU A 69 -12.88 8.16 14.57
CA GLU A 69 -13.47 8.49 13.26
C GLU A 69 -13.60 7.39 12.19
N TRP A 70 -13.02 6.20 12.35
CA TRP A 70 -13.02 5.14 11.33
C TRP A 70 -13.83 3.92 11.74
N ILE A 71 -14.63 3.40 10.79
CA ILE A 71 -15.04 2.00 10.83
C ILE A 71 -13.88 1.17 10.25
N VAL A 72 -13.25 0.35 11.10
CA VAL A 72 -12.13 -0.51 10.68
C VAL A 72 -12.66 -1.91 10.43
N VAL A 73 -12.38 -2.46 9.25
CA VAL A 73 -12.91 -3.76 8.82
C VAL A 73 -11.77 -4.71 8.57
N GLY A 74 -11.63 -5.75 9.38
CA GLY A 74 -10.76 -6.88 9.12
C GLY A 74 -11.44 -7.83 8.14
N MET A 75 -11.02 -7.79 6.89
CA MET A 75 -11.56 -8.60 5.81
C MET A 75 -10.98 -10.01 5.83
N THR A 76 -11.79 -10.97 5.37
CA THR A 76 -11.33 -12.32 5.01
C THR A 76 -11.19 -12.44 3.49
N TYR A 77 -10.74 -13.61 3.06
CA TYR A 77 -10.68 -14.00 1.66
C TYR A 77 -11.70 -15.10 1.37
N TYR A 78 -12.26 -15.06 0.17
CA TYR A 78 -12.88 -16.23 -0.42
C TYR A 78 -11.80 -17.29 -0.74
N GLN A 79 -10.67 -16.87 -1.30
CA GLN A 79 -9.54 -17.76 -1.56
C GLN A 79 -8.55 -17.78 -0.39
N GLN A 80 -8.53 -18.88 0.35
CA GLN A 80 -7.49 -19.14 1.35
C GLN A 80 -6.16 -19.56 0.69
N GLY A 81 -5.04 -19.32 1.36
CA GLY A 81 -3.71 -19.64 0.84
C GLY A 81 -3.16 -18.61 -0.15
N ARG A 82 -2.44 -19.06 -1.19
CA ARG A 82 -1.78 -18.19 -2.18
C ARG A 82 -2.80 -17.46 -3.06
N LEU A 83 -2.50 -16.22 -3.41
CA LEU A 83 -3.29 -15.43 -4.36
C LEU A 83 -3.01 -15.97 -5.78
N GLN A 84 -3.98 -16.66 -6.38
CA GLN A 84 -3.84 -17.11 -7.77
C GLN A 84 -4.17 -15.97 -8.75
N GLY A 85 -5.11 -15.09 -8.37
CA GLY A 85 -5.43 -13.87 -9.11
C GLY A 85 -6.15 -14.14 -10.42
N THR A 86 -6.88 -15.26 -10.48
CA THR A 86 -7.77 -15.54 -11.59
C THR A 86 -8.96 -14.58 -11.58
N LYS A 87 -9.57 -14.36 -12.74
CA LYS A 87 -10.77 -13.51 -12.87
C LYS A 87 -11.91 -13.98 -11.96
N VAL A 88 -12.15 -15.29 -11.88
CA VAL A 88 -13.23 -15.88 -11.08
C VAL A 88 -13.02 -15.61 -9.60
N GLU A 89 -11.80 -15.78 -9.10
CA GLU A 89 -11.49 -15.48 -7.69
C GLU A 89 -11.66 -14.01 -7.39
N LEU A 90 -11.14 -13.14 -8.26
CA LEU A 90 -11.29 -11.70 -8.08
C LEU A 90 -12.76 -11.28 -8.08
N GLU A 91 -13.60 -11.85 -8.94
CA GLU A 91 -15.05 -11.59 -8.95
C GLU A 91 -15.72 -11.99 -7.62
N LYS A 92 -15.32 -13.13 -7.04
CA LYS A 92 -15.80 -13.56 -5.72
C LYS A 92 -15.34 -12.62 -4.61
N GLU A 93 -14.08 -12.21 -4.62
CA GLU A 93 -13.54 -11.23 -3.66
C GLU A 93 -14.24 -9.87 -3.78
N LEU A 94 -14.50 -9.40 -5.01
CA LEU A 94 -15.25 -8.18 -5.26
C LEU A 94 -16.70 -8.28 -4.75
N THR A 95 -17.32 -9.45 -4.89
CA THR A 95 -18.67 -9.72 -4.40
C THR A 95 -18.73 -9.67 -2.88
N LEU A 96 -17.75 -10.29 -2.20
CA LEU A 96 -17.61 -10.19 -0.75
C LEU A 96 -17.42 -8.74 -0.30
N PHE A 97 -16.43 -8.05 -0.88
CA PHE A 97 -16.13 -6.65 -0.56
C PHE A 97 -17.38 -5.76 -0.70
N ARG A 98 -18.08 -5.85 -1.84
CA ARG A 98 -19.31 -5.06 -2.09
C ARG A 98 -20.43 -5.41 -1.11
N SER A 99 -20.56 -6.67 -0.70
CA SER A 99 -21.58 -7.12 0.24
C SER A 99 -21.33 -6.56 1.64
N VAL A 100 -20.09 -6.64 2.14
CA VAL A 100 -19.71 -6.02 3.43
C VAL A 100 -19.90 -4.51 3.35
N ARG A 101 -19.40 -3.86 2.30
CA ARG A 101 -19.54 -2.41 2.08
C ARG A 101 -21.00 -1.96 2.11
N ARG A 102 -21.91 -2.67 1.43
CA ARG A 102 -23.35 -2.38 1.44
C ARG A 102 -23.93 -2.55 2.84
N HIS A 103 -23.65 -3.68 3.50
CA HIS A 103 -24.16 -3.94 4.85
C HIS A 103 -23.74 -2.85 5.84
N LEU A 104 -22.48 -2.40 5.78
CA LEU A 104 -21.97 -1.34 6.65
C LEU A 104 -22.60 0.03 6.35
N ALA A 105 -22.85 0.33 5.08
CA ALA A 105 -23.57 1.55 4.70
C ALA A 105 -24.99 1.55 5.27
N ASP A 106 -25.70 0.43 5.13
CA ASP A 106 -27.11 0.32 5.51
C ASP A 106 -27.32 0.26 7.04
N LYS A 107 -26.43 -0.42 7.78
CA LYS A 107 -26.60 -0.68 9.22
C LYS A 107 -25.80 0.25 10.12
N TYR A 108 -24.67 0.75 9.64
CA TYR A 108 -23.72 1.48 10.49
C TYR A 108 -23.40 2.88 9.95
N ASN A 109 -24.20 3.39 9.01
CA ASN A 109 -24.07 4.71 8.40
C ASN A 109 -22.66 4.96 7.84
N MET A 110 -22.03 3.92 7.29
CA MET A 110 -20.74 4.03 6.63
C MET A 110 -20.85 4.89 5.36
N ASP A 111 -19.94 5.84 5.21
CA ASP A 111 -19.85 6.70 4.05
C ASP A 111 -19.19 5.99 2.87
N GLN A 112 -20.01 5.56 1.92
CA GLN A 112 -19.53 4.89 0.72
C GLN A 112 -18.54 5.72 -0.12
N LYS A 113 -18.56 7.06 -0.01
CA LYS A 113 -17.63 7.94 -0.75
C LYS A 113 -16.28 8.10 -0.05
N ARG A 114 -16.18 7.71 1.23
CA ARG A 114 -14.94 7.69 2.02
C ARG A 114 -14.58 6.25 2.41
N CYS A 115 -14.56 5.38 1.40
CA CYS A 115 -14.24 3.98 1.53
C CYS A 115 -12.81 3.72 1.03
N TYR A 116 -11.97 3.16 1.88
CA TYR A 116 -10.55 2.90 1.62
C TYR A 116 -10.26 1.40 1.77
N VAL A 117 -9.26 0.91 1.05
CA VAL A 117 -8.75 -0.47 1.20
C VAL A 117 -7.31 -0.44 1.69
N ALA A 118 -6.93 -1.38 2.52
CA ALA A 118 -5.57 -1.54 2.98
C ALA A 118 -5.22 -3.02 3.12
N GLY A 119 -3.94 -3.34 3.13
CA GLY A 119 -3.52 -4.69 3.46
C GLY A 119 -2.03 -4.88 3.47
N PHE A 120 -1.60 -5.96 4.12
CA PHE A 120 -0.20 -6.34 4.26
C PHE A 120 0.11 -7.64 3.52
N SER A 121 1.26 -7.70 2.82
CA SER A 121 1.72 -8.89 2.08
C SER A 121 0.67 -9.35 1.04
N LYS A 122 0.10 -10.55 1.17
CA LYS A 122 -1.06 -11.00 0.38
C LYS A 122 -2.17 -9.93 0.33
N GLY A 123 -2.48 -9.31 1.48
CA GLY A 123 -3.49 -8.26 1.55
C GLY A 123 -3.09 -6.96 0.88
N GLY A 124 -1.78 -6.68 0.79
CA GLY A 124 -1.27 -5.56 0.02
C GLY A 124 -1.50 -5.75 -1.48
N TYR A 125 -1.27 -6.97 -2.00
CA TYR A 125 -1.63 -7.30 -3.38
C TYR A 125 -3.15 -7.28 -3.62
N MET A 126 -3.95 -7.74 -2.66
CA MET A 126 -5.42 -7.60 -2.76
C MET A 126 -5.84 -6.12 -2.80
N SER A 127 -5.18 -5.27 -2.01
CA SER A 127 -5.44 -3.82 -2.03
C SER A 127 -5.09 -3.19 -3.38
N ASP A 128 -3.98 -3.61 -3.99
CA ASP A 128 -3.63 -3.24 -5.36
C ASP A 128 -4.73 -3.67 -6.36
N PHE A 129 -5.22 -4.91 -6.26
CA PHE A 129 -6.28 -5.39 -7.15
C PHE A 129 -7.59 -4.63 -6.97
N LEU A 130 -8.00 -4.37 -5.73
CA LEU A 130 -9.22 -3.61 -5.44
C LEU A 130 -9.13 -2.16 -5.90
N LEU A 131 -7.97 -1.50 -5.73
CA LEU A 131 -7.74 -0.15 -6.23
C LEU A 131 -7.87 -0.06 -7.75
N GLN A 132 -7.46 -1.10 -8.48
CA GLN A 132 -7.63 -1.20 -9.93
C GLN A 132 -9.09 -1.54 -10.32
N ALA A 133 -9.75 -2.42 -9.58
CA ALA A 133 -11.05 -2.98 -9.95
C ALA A 133 -12.27 -2.19 -9.44
N VAL A 134 -12.09 -1.29 -8.46
CA VAL A 134 -13.17 -0.55 -7.80
C VAL A 134 -12.93 0.97 -7.95
N PRO A 135 -13.41 1.58 -9.06
CA PRO A 135 -13.11 2.97 -9.40
C PRO A 135 -13.63 4.02 -8.42
N ASP A 136 -14.59 3.68 -7.55
CA ASP A 136 -15.20 4.59 -6.59
C ASP A 136 -14.58 4.52 -5.18
N LEU A 137 -13.53 3.71 -4.97
CA LEU A 137 -12.72 3.79 -3.75
C LEU A 137 -12.11 5.19 -3.58
N ALA A 138 -12.13 5.70 -2.36
CA ALA A 138 -11.55 7.00 -2.02
C ALA A 138 -10.01 6.97 -2.10
N GLY A 139 -9.40 5.84 -1.75
CA GLY A 139 -7.95 5.63 -1.77
C GLY A 139 -7.58 4.26 -1.20
N GLY A 140 -6.29 4.04 -0.93
CA GLY A 140 -5.88 2.81 -0.26
C GLY A 140 -4.41 2.74 0.17
N ALA A 141 -4.07 1.68 0.90
CA ALA A 141 -2.72 1.43 1.40
C ALA A 141 -2.21 0.04 0.99
N ILE A 142 -1.07 -0.02 0.33
CA ILE A 142 -0.42 -1.26 -0.11
C ILE A 142 0.83 -1.45 0.77
N MET A 143 0.82 -2.45 1.65
CA MET A 143 1.92 -2.67 2.60
C MET A 143 2.60 -4.03 2.40
N GLY A 144 3.93 -4.08 2.52
CA GLY A 144 4.71 -5.33 2.36
C GLY A 144 4.47 -6.05 1.03
N ALA A 145 4.10 -5.29 0.00
CA ALA A 145 3.61 -5.78 -1.29
C ALA A 145 3.82 -4.72 -2.37
N GLY A 146 3.09 -4.78 -3.47
CA GLY A 146 3.15 -3.75 -4.49
C GLY A 146 2.30 -4.05 -5.70
N HIS A 147 2.75 -3.63 -6.87
CA HIS A 147 2.06 -3.86 -8.13
C HIS A 147 2.68 -5.04 -8.87
N LEU A 148 1.90 -6.10 -9.03
CA LEU A 148 2.30 -7.30 -9.79
C LEU A 148 1.99 -7.12 -11.28
N TYR A 149 0.70 -6.94 -11.58
CA TYR A 149 0.15 -6.85 -12.92
C TYR A 149 -1.16 -6.07 -12.94
N LYS A 150 -1.61 -5.74 -14.15
CA LYS A 150 -2.89 -5.09 -14.39
C LYS A 150 -4.01 -6.10 -14.29
N VAL A 151 -5.01 -5.82 -13.46
CA VAL A 151 -6.25 -6.62 -13.36
C VAL A 151 -7.07 -6.54 -14.66
N ASN A 152 -7.02 -5.41 -15.35
CA ASN A 152 -7.72 -5.19 -16.63
C ASN A 152 -6.79 -4.44 -17.60
N PRO A 153 -5.86 -5.13 -18.29
CA PRO A 153 -4.81 -4.50 -19.08
C PRO A 153 -5.35 -3.61 -20.21
N GLY A 154 -6.51 -3.93 -20.78
CA GLY A 154 -7.15 -3.16 -21.85
C GLY A 154 -8.05 -1.99 -21.40
N ASN A 155 -8.26 -1.79 -20.10
CA ASN A 155 -9.19 -0.76 -19.59
C ASN A 155 -8.64 -0.01 -18.38
N THR A 156 -7.32 0.12 -18.27
CA THR A 156 -6.71 0.91 -17.18
C THR A 156 -6.93 2.40 -17.46
N ARG A 157 -7.94 2.98 -16.81
CA ARG A 157 -8.26 4.42 -16.95
C ARG A 157 -7.54 5.22 -15.87
N LYS A 158 -7.13 6.44 -16.21
CA LYS A 158 -6.71 7.42 -15.20
C LYS A 158 -7.84 7.66 -14.22
N PHE A 159 -7.51 7.91 -12.97
CA PHE A 159 -8.50 8.24 -11.97
C PHE A 159 -9.15 9.58 -12.30
N SER A 160 -10.48 9.64 -12.17
CA SER A 160 -11.26 10.87 -12.39
C SER A 160 -10.98 11.95 -11.32
N ARG A 161 -10.35 11.56 -10.20
CA ARG A 161 -9.93 12.43 -9.11
C ARG A 161 -8.57 11.95 -8.60
N LYS A 162 -7.79 12.88 -8.04
CA LYS A 162 -6.50 12.56 -7.43
C LYS A 162 -6.71 11.65 -6.21
N LYS A 163 -6.52 10.35 -6.38
CA LYS A 163 -6.69 9.36 -5.31
C LYS A 163 -5.45 9.30 -4.42
N PRO A 164 -5.56 9.42 -3.09
CA PRO A 164 -4.47 9.13 -2.19
C PRO A 164 -4.17 7.63 -2.15
N VAL A 165 -2.91 7.26 -2.31
CA VAL A 165 -2.43 5.88 -2.21
C VAL A 165 -1.17 5.85 -1.34
N PHE A 166 -1.22 5.12 -0.23
CA PHE A 166 -0.06 4.86 0.61
C PHE A 166 0.61 3.56 0.18
N ILE A 167 1.93 3.54 0.11
CA ILE A 167 2.72 2.36 -0.20
C ILE A 167 3.82 2.26 0.86
N GLY A 168 3.82 1.18 1.63
CA GLY A 168 4.74 0.98 2.76
C GLY A 168 5.46 -0.35 2.65
N VAL A 169 6.78 -0.38 2.81
CA VAL A 169 7.53 -1.63 2.66
C VAL A 169 8.85 -1.59 3.42
N GLY A 170 9.26 -2.76 3.92
CA GLY A 170 10.61 -2.94 4.45
C GLY A 170 11.63 -2.85 3.32
N ARG A 171 12.75 -2.15 3.53
CA ARG A 171 13.78 -2.04 2.50
C ARG A 171 14.43 -3.39 2.19
N LEU A 172 14.47 -4.29 3.18
CA LEU A 172 15.01 -5.65 3.06
C LEU A 172 13.93 -6.66 2.61
N ASP A 173 12.70 -6.20 2.37
CA ASP A 173 11.61 -7.04 1.86
C ASP A 173 11.83 -7.39 0.38
N GLY A 174 11.65 -8.65 0.00
CA GLY A 174 11.64 -9.07 -1.41
C GLY A 174 10.53 -8.37 -2.22
N GLY A 175 9.49 -7.86 -1.55
CA GLY A 175 8.42 -7.04 -2.10
C GLY A 175 8.80 -5.60 -2.47
N TYR A 176 9.99 -5.12 -2.07
CA TYR A 176 10.40 -3.72 -2.26
C TYR A 176 10.33 -3.25 -3.72
N TYR A 177 10.79 -4.10 -4.64
CA TYR A 177 10.72 -3.84 -6.08
C TYR A 177 9.28 -3.66 -6.59
N PHE A 178 8.33 -4.49 -6.13
CA PHE A 178 6.93 -4.36 -6.51
C PHE A 178 6.30 -3.10 -5.92
N SER A 179 6.71 -2.70 -4.72
CA SER A 179 6.30 -1.45 -4.09
C SER A 179 6.69 -0.23 -4.94
N LEU A 180 7.93 -0.20 -5.44
CA LEU A 180 8.37 0.86 -6.37
C LEU A 180 7.55 0.86 -7.67
N ARG A 181 7.23 -0.33 -8.22
CA ARG A 181 6.31 -0.43 -9.38
C ARG A 181 4.94 0.15 -9.06
N ALA A 182 4.40 -0.08 -7.87
CA ALA A 182 3.13 0.51 -7.46
C ALA A 182 3.20 2.04 -7.41
N VAL A 183 4.30 2.62 -6.91
CA VAL A 183 4.48 4.08 -6.88
C VAL A 183 4.38 4.67 -8.29
N VAL A 184 5.11 4.09 -9.25
CA VAL A 184 5.10 4.55 -10.65
C VAL A 184 3.75 4.32 -11.30
N PHE A 185 3.18 3.13 -11.14
CA PHE A 185 1.89 2.74 -11.70
C PHE A 185 0.78 3.71 -11.27
N TYR A 186 0.60 3.93 -9.97
CA TYR A 186 -0.48 4.79 -9.46
C TYR A 186 -0.25 6.28 -9.78
N ARG A 187 0.99 6.76 -9.81
CA ARG A 187 1.29 8.12 -10.30
C ARG A 187 0.87 8.31 -11.75
N ASN A 188 1.14 7.32 -12.61
CA ASN A 188 0.72 7.36 -14.02
C ASN A 188 -0.81 7.36 -14.18
N LEU A 189 -1.54 6.81 -13.21
CA LEU A 189 -3.01 6.89 -13.12
C LEU A 189 -3.53 8.20 -12.52
N GLY A 190 -2.65 9.12 -12.10
CA GLY A 190 -3.02 10.42 -11.51
C GLY A 190 -3.24 10.38 -9.99
N ALA A 191 -2.78 9.33 -9.30
CA ALA A 191 -2.85 9.25 -7.85
C ALA A 191 -1.84 10.18 -7.15
N SER A 192 -2.15 10.56 -5.92
CA SER A 192 -1.19 11.09 -4.96
C SER A 192 -0.58 9.94 -4.18
N THR A 193 0.67 9.58 -4.46
CA THR A 193 1.33 8.48 -3.75
C THR A 193 2.19 8.98 -2.60
N THR A 194 2.05 8.34 -1.44
CA THR A 194 2.99 8.40 -0.32
C THR A 194 3.78 7.10 -0.32
N PHE A 195 5.10 7.17 -0.26
CA PHE A 195 5.97 6.00 -0.20
C PHE A 195 6.79 6.03 1.09
N ASP A 196 6.57 5.05 1.97
CA ASP A 196 7.27 4.90 3.24
C ASP A 196 8.15 3.66 3.20
N VAL A 197 9.44 3.84 3.48
CA VAL A 197 10.45 2.77 3.43
C VAL A 197 11.00 2.56 4.83
N TRP A 198 10.86 1.33 5.33
CA TRP A 198 11.38 0.94 6.64
C TRP A 198 12.76 0.30 6.48
N HIS A 199 13.80 1.08 6.76
CA HIS A 199 15.17 0.82 6.29
C HIS A 199 15.76 -0.52 6.74
N ASP A 200 15.49 -0.95 7.98
CA ASP A 200 16.07 -2.17 8.55
C ASP A 200 15.06 -3.31 8.68
N ILE A 201 13.94 -3.20 7.99
CA ILE A 201 12.84 -4.16 8.08
C ILE A 201 12.81 -5.02 6.82
N ALA A 202 12.69 -6.34 7.02
CA ALA A 202 12.41 -7.31 5.97
C ALA A 202 10.89 -7.39 5.72
N HIS A 203 10.33 -8.59 5.59
CA HIS A 203 8.90 -8.78 5.35
C HIS A 203 8.04 -8.61 6.62
N SER A 204 8.04 -7.39 7.18
CA SER A 204 7.29 -7.03 8.37
C SER A 204 6.89 -5.55 8.35
N MET A 205 6.06 -5.14 9.30
CA MET A 205 5.80 -3.74 9.67
C MET A 205 6.74 -3.30 10.79
N PRO A 206 6.96 -1.99 10.99
CA PRO A 206 7.56 -1.47 12.21
C PRO A 206 6.73 -1.87 13.43
N LYS A 207 7.42 -2.22 14.53
CA LYS A 207 6.80 -2.74 15.76
C LYS A 207 5.73 -1.79 16.33
N ASP A 208 6.01 -0.49 16.29
CA ASP A 208 5.14 0.54 16.85
C ASP A 208 4.18 1.15 15.81
N GLY A 209 4.12 0.55 14.61
CA GLY A 209 3.38 1.07 13.45
C GLY A 209 4.19 2.07 12.62
N SER A 210 3.62 2.48 11.49
CA SER A 210 4.20 3.51 10.62
C SER A 210 3.61 4.87 10.97
N THR A 211 4.46 5.79 11.41
CA THR A 211 4.12 7.21 11.60
C THR A 211 3.59 7.83 10.30
N ALA A 212 4.21 7.51 9.15
CA ALA A 212 3.74 8.02 7.87
C ALA A 212 2.33 7.52 7.53
N LEU A 213 2.00 6.26 7.86
CA LEU A 213 0.66 5.72 7.65
C LEU A 213 -0.37 6.39 8.56
N GLN A 214 -0.04 6.58 9.84
CA GLN A 214 -0.89 7.32 10.79
C GLN A 214 -1.22 8.73 10.26
N GLN A 215 -0.19 9.50 9.89
CA GLN A 215 -0.36 10.82 9.30
C GLN A 215 -1.17 10.79 8.01
N TRP A 216 -0.93 9.81 7.14
CA TRP A 216 -1.67 9.65 5.90
C TRP A 216 -3.15 9.40 6.16
N LEU A 217 -3.50 8.57 7.15
CA LEU A 217 -4.89 8.29 7.55
C LEU A 217 -5.58 9.53 8.13
N VAL A 218 -4.91 10.30 8.98
CA VAL A 218 -5.46 11.56 9.53
C VAL A 218 -5.86 12.54 8.42
N LEU A 219 -5.04 12.65 7.38
CA LEU A 219 -5.33 13.53 6.23
C LEU A 219 -6.53 13.10 5.39
N GLN A 220 -7.07 11.90 5.62
CA GLN A 220 -8.29 11.43 4.94
C GLN A 220 -9.57 11.85 5.66
N THR A 221 -9.50 12.11 6.97
CA THR A 221 -10.67 12.48 7.78
C THR A 221 -10.65 13.94 8.19
N THR A 222 -9.45 14.53 8.31
CA THR A 222 -9.26 15.88 8.82
C THR A 222 -8.71 16.79 7.73
N SER A 223 -9.29 17.99 7.61
CA SER A 223 -8.84 19.00 6.65
C SER A 223 -7.39 19.41 6.91
N ARG A 224 -6.60 19.56 5.85
CA ARG A 224 -5.18 19.98 5.89
C ARG A 224 -4.94 21.22 6.78
N THR A 225 -5.83 22.23 6.73
CA THR A 225 -5.72 23.45 7.54
C THR A 225 -5.78 23.19 9.04
N LYS A 226 -6.62 22.23 9.49
CA LYS A 226 -6.71 21.84 10.91
C LYS A 226 -5.50 21.01 11.36
N VAL A 227 -4.92 20.22 10.44
CA VAL A 227 -3.76 19.37 10.73
C VAL A 227 -2.45 20.16 10.74
N ALA A 228 -2.36 21.26 9.95
CA ALA A 228 -1.11 21.99 9.74
C ALA A 228 -0.37 22.42 11.03
N PRO A 229 -1.02 22.95 12.09
CA PRO A 229 -0.31 23.31 13.33
C PRO A 229 0.31 22.10 14.05
N VAL A 230 -0.40 20.96 14.04
CA VAL A 230 0.09 19.70 14.63
C VAL A 230 1.25 19.16 13.80
N ALA A 231 1.08 19.13 12.47
CA ALA A 231 2.11 18.72 11.54
C ALA A 231 3.40 19.54 11.70
N GLN A 232 3.30 20.86 11.76
CA GLN A 232 4.45 21.74 11.97
C GLN A 232 5.18 21.41 13.28
N LYS A 233 4.45 21.24 14.38
CA LYS A 233 5.03 20.90 15.68
C LYS A 233 5.73 19.54 15.65
N GLU A 234 5.06 18.50 15.16
CA GLU A 234 5.63 17.14 15.09
C GLU A 234 6.87 17.09 14.18
N MET A 235 6.81 17.72 13.01
CA MET A 235 7.93 17.71 12.06
C MET A 235 9.15 18.46 12.62
N GLU A 236 8.95 19.57 13.34
CA GLU A 236 10.05 20.26 14.01
C GLU A 236 10.64 19.42 15.16
N GLN A 237 9.80 18.74 15.96
CA GLN A 237 10.28 17.85 17.02
C GLN A 237 11.10 16.66 16.50
N GLU A 238 10.65 16.03 15.41
CA GLU A 238 11.37 14.95 14.73
C GLU A 238 12.70 15.46 14.13
N PHE A 239 12.68 16.64 13.51
CA PHE A 239 13.89 17.28 12.98
C PHE A 239 14.92 17.55 14.08
N GLN A 240 14.50 18.10 15.22
CA GLN A 240 15.40 18.37 16.35
C GLN A 240 15.91 17.08 17.00
N SER A 241 15.08 16.03 17.07
CA SER A 241 15.50 14.73 17.60
C SER A 241 16.57 14.08 16.72
N ALA A 242 16.46 14.23 15.39
CA ALA A 242 17.46 13.72 14.45
C ALA A 242 18.84 14.39 14.60
N ALA A 243 18.93 15.61 15.16
CA ALA A 243 20.20 16.30 15.37
C ALA A 243 21.15 15.61 16.35
N LYS A 244 20.64 14.65 17.14
CA LYS A 244 21.42 13.87 18.11
C LYS A 244 22.04 12.61 17.52
N LEU A 245 21.68 12.26 16.29
CA LEU A 245 22.18 11.07 15.60
C LEU A 245 23.55 11.35 14.97
N ASP A 246 24.32 10.29 14.70
CA ASP A 246 25.52 10.43 13.87
C ASP A 246 25.18 10.93 12.46
N PRO A 247 26.15 11.47 11.70
CA PRO A 247 25.87 12.10 10.41
C PRO A 247 25.11 11.21 9.42
N PHE A 248 25.40 9.90 9.37
CA PHE A 248 24.75 8.99 8.44
C PHE A 248 23.32 8.68 8.88
N ASP A 249 23.13 8.33 10.16
CA ASP A 249 21.81 8.02 10.71
C ASP A 249 20.89 9.25 10.66
N ARG A 250 21.45 10.45 10.92
CA ARG A 250 20.75 11.72 10.73
C ARG A 250 20.32 11.92 9.28
N TRP A 251 21.21 11.68 8.32
CA TRP A 251 20.89 11.81 6.90
C TRP A 251 19.75 10.87 6.47
N ILE A 252 19.79 9.60 6.90
CA ILE A 252 18.70 8.64 6.65
C ILE A 252 17.38 9.13 7.28
N LYS A 253 17.39 9.52 8.56
CA LYS A 253 16.20 9.98 9.28
C LYS A 253 15.58 11.22 8.63
N LEU A 254 16.40 12.20 8.22
CA LEU A 254 15.91 13.42 7.56
C LEU A 254 15.34 13.13 6.16
N ARG A 255 15.93 12.19 5.40
CA ARG A 255 15.36 11.74 4.13
C ARG A 255 14.02 11.03 4.31
N GLN A 256 13.87 10.23 5.36
CA GLN A 256 12.60 9.62 5.72
C GLN A 256 11.57 10.70 6.10
N LEU A 257 11.96 11.66 6.95
CA LEU A 257 11.11 12.78 7.38
C LEU A 257 10.59 13.59 6.18
N ARG A 258 11.42 13.82 5.17
CA ARG A 258 11.01 14.49 3.92
C ARG A 258 9.90 13.74 3.16
N GLY A 259 9.81 12.42 3.32
CA GLY A 259 8.78 11.58 2.71
C GLY A 259 7.46 11.52 3.49
N TYR A 260 7.42 12.03 4.73
CA TYR A 260 6.24 11.96 5.58
C TYR A 260 5.10 12.86 5.07
N PRO A 261 3.83 12.43 5.18
CA PRO A 261 2.69 13.25 4.74
C PRO A 261 2.63 14.64 5.39
N TYR A 262 3.07 14.75 6.65
CA TYR A 262 3.08 16.02 7.38
C TYR A 262 4.20 16.97 6.98
N ALA A 263 5.27 16.51 6.30
CA ALA A 263 6.35 17.39 5.85
C ALA A 263 5.82 18.53 4.97
N SER A 264 4.91 18.21 4.04
CA SER A 264 4.23 19.20 3.17
C SER A 264 3.27 20.16 3.86
N LEU A 265 2.99 19.93 5.14
CA LEU A 265 2.09 20.74 5.96
C LEU A 265 2.84 21.57 7.01
N ALA A 266 4.11 21.28 7.23
CA ALA A 266 4.97 22.04 8.15
C ALA A 266 5.40 23.41 7.57
N GLY A 267 5.14 23.64 6.27
CA GLY A 267 5.33 24.91 5.58
C GLY A 267 6.67 25.05 4.86
N ASP A 268 6.73 25.96 3.89
CA ASP A 268 7.88 26.15 2.98
C ASP A 268 9.20 26.41 3.71
N ALA A 269 9.16 27.12 4.85
CA ALA A 269 10.35 27.39 5.65
C ALA A 269 10.95 26.10 6.22
N PHE A 270 10.10 25.18 6.70
CA PHE A 270 10.53 23.88 7.20
C PHE A 270 11.05 23.01 6.05
N GLU A 271 10.36 22.97 4.91
CA GLU A 271 10.81 22.20 3.74
C GLU A 271 12.20 22.64 3.26
N LYS A 272 12.43 23.95 3.16
CA LYS A 272 13.73 24.52 2.78
C LYS A 272 14.82 24.18 3.80
N LYS A 273 14.51 24.31 5.10
CA LYS A 273 15.43 23.94 6.20
C LYS A 273 15.80 22.46 6.12
N LEU A 274 14.82 21.58 5.93
CA LEU A 274 15.03 20.13 5.81
C LEU A 274 15.88 19.79 4.58
N ALA A 275 15.57 20.37 3.42
CA ALA A 275 16.35 20.18 2.19
C ALA A 275 17.80 20.65 2.35
N SER A 276 18.01 21.84 2.90
CA SER A 276 19.34 22.40 3.15
C SER A 276 20.18 21.54 4.10
N GLU A 277 19.57 20.96 5.13
CA GLU A 277 20.28 20.08 6.06
C GLU A 277 20.69 18.77 5.40
N ILE A 278 19.80 18.17 4.59
CA ILE A 278 20.12 16.96 3.80
C ILE A 278 21.29 17.25 2.85
N GLU A 279 21.24 18.36 2.10
CA GLU A 279 22.32 18.75 1.18
C GLU A 279 23.65 19.02 1.90
N THR A 280 23.59 19.54 3.13
CA THR A 280 24.78 19.74 3.96
C THR A 280 25.37 18.41 4.40
N LEU A 281 24.54 17.48 4.86
CA LEU A 281 24.97 16.14 5.24
C LEU A 281 25.54 15.37 4.05
N GLU A 282 24.97 15.51 2.85
CA GLU A 282 25.49 14.84 1.63
C GLU A 282 26.91 15.30 1.23
N LYS A 283 27.41 16.42 1.79
CA LYS A 283 28.80 16.87 1.64
C LYS A 283 29.71 16.41 2.77
N ASN A 284 29.17 15.86 3.85
CA ASN A 284 29.94 15.32 4.97
C ASN A 284 30.74 14.09 4.52
N PRO A 285 32.05 13.96 4.86
CA PRO A 285 32.87 12.81 4.45
C PRO A 285 32.30 11.44 4.83
N ALA A 286 31.55 11.33 5.94
CA ALA A 286 30.92 10.09 6.37
C ALA A 286 29.66 9.71 5.57
N VAL A 287 29.09 10.65 4.82
CA VAL A 287 27.79 10.49 4.13
C VAL A 287 27.91 10.62 2.62
N ALA A 288 28.81 11.47 2.12
CA ALA A 288 29.01 11.71 0.69
C ALA A 288 29.19 10.42 -0.15
N PRO A 289 30.03 9.44 0.24
CA PRO A 289 30.13 8.18 -0.50
C PRO A 289 28.81 7.39 -0.47
N GLU A 290 28.12 7.33 0.67
CA GLU A 290 26.84 6.64 0.83
C GLU A 290 25.74 7.27 -0.04
N ALA A 291 25.65 8.59 -0.04
CA ALA A 291 24.70 9.34 -0.86
C ALA A 291 24.95 9.14 -2.36
N SER A 292 26.22 9.09 -2.78
CA SER A 292 26.60 8.80 -4.17
C SER A 292 26.17 7.39 -4.59
N ILE A 293 26.48 6.37 -3.78
CA ILE A 293 26.10 4.98 -4.06
C ILE A 293 24.59 4.83 -4.11
N LEU A 294 23.86 5.36 -3.14
CA LEU A 294 22.40 5.28 -3.11
C LEU A 294 21.77 6.02 -4.31
N ASN A 295 22.27 7.18 -4.71
CA ASN A 295 21.75 7.89 -5.88
C ASN A 295 21.92 7.07 -7.17
N ARG A 296 23.04 6.35 -7.31
CA ARG A 296 23.25 5.43 -8.44
C ARG A 296 22.36 4.20 -8.33
N HIS A 297 22.24 3.63 -7.14
CA HIS A 297 21.33 2.51 -6.86
C HIS A 297 19.90 2.85 -7.28
N HIS A 298 19.39 4.03 -6.90
CA HIS A 298 18.06 4.49 -7.27
C HIS A 298 17.86 4.61 -8.78
N LYS A 299 18.88 5.02 -9.54
CA LYS A 299 18.81 5.04 -11.01
C LYS A 299 18.69 3.64 -11.59
N ILE A 300 19.44 2.68 -11.07
CA ILE A 300 19.37 1.28 -11.51
C ILE A 300 18.00 0.68 -11.15
N LEU A 301 17.50 0.92 -9.93
CA LEU A 301 16.15 0.51 -9.52
C LEU A 301 15.07 1.11 -10.42
N PHE A 302 15.18 2.40 -10.75
CA PHE A 302 14.24 3.06 -11.65
C PHE A 302 14.26 2.45 -13.06
N GLN A 303 15.46 2.17 -13.58
CA GLN A 303 15.61 1.48 -14.85
C GLN A 303 14.94 0.10 -14.78
N GLU A 304 15.19 -0.66 -13.71
CA GLU A 304 14.64 -2.00 -13.52
C GLU A 304 13.10 -2.00 -13.50
N ILE A 305 12.47 -1.12 -12.71
CA ILE A 305 11.00 -1.09 -12.56
C ILE A 305 10.26 -0.54 -13.79
N SER A 306 10.97 0.16 -14.69
CA SER A 306 10.38 0.81 -15.87
C SER A 306 10.14 -0.16 -17.02
N ASP A 307 10.93 -1.25 -17.10
CA ASP A 307 10.80 -2.27 -18.12
C ASP A 307 11.19 -3.64 -17.55
N SER A 308 10.25 -4.59 -17.53
CA SER A 308 10.51 -5.94 -17.04
C SER A 308 11.05 -6.90 -18.11
N SER A 309 11.46 -6.40 -19.28
CA SER A 309 12.06 -7.24 -20.32
C SER A 309 13.34 -7.94 -19.83
N LEU A 310 13.61 -9.13 -20.37
CA LEU A 310 14.83 -9.88 -20.04
C LEU A 310 16.09 -9.06 -20.34
N GLU A 311 16.10 -8.29 -21.43
CA GLU A 311 17.23 -7.43 -21.80
C GLU A 311 17.44 -6.29 -20.79
N ASN A 312 16.37 -5.66 -20.31
CA ASN A 312 16.50 -4.65 -19.27
C ASN A 312 16.94 -5.25 -17.93
N LEU A 313 16.43 -6.43 -17.55
CA LEU A 313 16.86 -7.13 -16.34
C LEU A 313 18.36 -7.47 -16.39
N LYS A 314 18.88 -7.95 -17.53
CA LYS A 314 20.32 -8.18 -17.72
C LYS A 314 21.13 -6.89 -17.55
N LYS A 315 20.68 -5.78 -18.14
CA LYS A 315 21.34 -4.47 -18.01
C LYS A 315 21.36 -3.99 -16.56
N ALA A 316 20.23 -4.06 -15.87
CA ALA A 316 20.11 -3.70 -14.45
C ALA A 316 21.02 -4.58 -13.59
N ASN A 317 21.02 -5.90 -13.81
CA ASN A 317 21.87 -6.84 -13.09
C ASN A 317 23.37 -6.54 -13.26
N ALA A 318 23.82 -6.25 -14.49
CA ALA A 318 25.20 -5.84 -14.76
C ALA A 318 25.55 -4.52 -14.05
N ALA A 319 24.64 -3.54 -14.08
CA ALA A 319 24.84 -2.27 -13.39
C ALA A 319 24.91 -2.42 -11.86
N TYR A 320 24.13 -3.34 -11.28
CA TYR A 320 24.23 -3.67 -9.86
C TYR A 320 25.58 -4.27 -9.50
N LEU A 321 26.10 -5.19 -10.33
CA LEU A 321 27.42 -5.79 -10.10
C LEU A 321 28.53 -4.74 -10.17
N GLU A 322 28.47 -3.82 -11.14
CA GLU A 322 29.42 -2.71 -11.24
C GLU A 322 29.37 -1.80 -10.00
N LEU A 323 28.16 -1.44 -9.57
CA LEU A 323 27.97 -0.61 -8.38
C LEU A 323 28.46 -1.31 -7.11
N LEU A 324 28.25 -2.63 -6.98
CA LEU A 324 28.69 -3.41 -5.83
C LEU A 324 30.22 -3.38 -5.68
N ASN A 325 30.96 -3.48 -6.79
CA ASN A 325 32.42 -3.38 -6.77
C ASN A 325 32.93 -2.02 -6.25
N GLN A 326 32.14 -0.96 -6.47
CA GLN A 326 32.47 0.40 -6.03
C GLN A 326 31.96 0.69 -4.61
N ALA A 327 30.95 -0.06 -4.15
CA ALA A 327 30.31 0.09 -2.86
C ALA A 327 30.96 -0.77 -1.76
N ALA A 328 32.12 -1.41 -1.96
CA ALA A 328 32.63 -2.44 -1.05
C ALA A 328 32.75 -2.02 0.44
N SER A 329 32.96 -0.73 0.73
CA SER A 329 33.02 -0.17 2.08
C SER A 329 31.76 0.57 2.53
N SER A 330 30.72 0.63 1.69
CA SER A 330 29.50 1.40 1.91
C SER A 330 28.46 0.59 2.70
N LYS A 331 27.74 1.26 3.60
CA LYS A 331 26.58 0.71 4.31
C LYS A 331 25.43 0.33 3.35
N GLN A 332 25.40 0.88 2.13
CA GLN A 332 24.41 0.54 1.10
C GLN A 332 24.74 -0.75 0.33
N ALA A 333 25.95 -1.31 0.47
CA ALA A 333 26.42 -2.44 -0.33
C ALA A 333 25.53 -3.68 -0.22
N GLU A 334 25.05 -4.02 0.98
CA GLU A 334 24.18 -5.18 1.18
C GLU A 334 22.83 -5.01 0.48
N LEU A 335 22.31 -3.78 0.38
CA LEU A 335 21.10 -3.51 -0.40
C LEU A 335 21.33 -3.70 -1.90
N VAL A 336 22.44 -3.20 -2.42
CA VAL A 336 22.84 -3.36 -3.83
C VAL A 336 23.01 -4.85 -4.16
N LYS A 337 23.67 -5.59 -3.27
CA LYS A 337 23.89 -7.03 -3.40
C LYS A 337 22.58 -7.82 -3.38
N GLY A 338 21.63 -7.46 -2.50
CA GLY A 338 20.30 -8.06 -2.48
C GLY A 338 19.56 -7.88 -3.81
N ASP A 339 19.58 -6.67 -4.36
CA ASP A 339 18.96 -6.38 -5.66
C ASP A 339 19.68 -7.06 -6.84
N TYR A 340 21.01 -7.18 -6.79
CA TYR A 340 21.80 -7.98 -7.73
C TYR A 340 21.38 -9.45 -7.71
N GLN A 341 21.31 -10.07 -6.53
CA GLN A 341 20.94 -11.48 -6.39
C GLN A 341 19.51 -11.74 -6.88
N ARG A 342 18.58 -10.84 -6.52
CA ARG A 342 17.19 -10.93 -6.96
C ARG A 342 17.06 -10.84 -8.49
N THR A 343 17.69 -9.83 -9.11
CA THR A 343 17.65 -9.70 -10.58
C THR A 343 18.30 -10.88 -11.29
N ARG A 344 19.39 -11.43 -10.74
CA ARG A 344 20.02 -12.66 -11.26
C ARG A 344 19.05 -13.85 -11.22
N GLN A 345 18.36 -14.07 -10.10
CA GLN A 345 17.36 -15.13 -9.96
C GLN A 345 16.22 -14.97 -10.97
N MET A 346 15.75 -13.73 -11.18
CA MET A 346 14.72 -13.45 -12.19
C MET A 346 15.22 -13.80 -13.60
N ILE A 347 16.45 -13.42 -13.97
CA ILE A 347 17.06 -13.79 -15.26
C ILE A 347 17.15 -15.31 -15.44
N GLU A 348 17.50 -16.05 -14.37
CA GLU A 348 17.56 -17.51 -14.40
C GLU A 348 16.18 -18.14 -14.61
N GLN A 349 15.12 -17.56 -14.03
CA GLN A 349 13.73 -18.01 -14.26
C GLN A 349 13.30 -17.86 -15.72
N TYR A 350 13.70 -16.78 -16.40
CA TYR A 350 13.46 -16.60 -17.85
C TYR A 350 14.13 -17.65 -18.73
N LYS A 351 15.20 -18.30 -18.25
CA LYS A 351 15.94 -19.32 -19.01
C LYS A 351 15.37 -20.72 -18.85
N LYS A 352 14.58 -20.97 -17.80
CA LYS A 352 13.93 -22.26 -17.62
C LYS A 352 12.79 -22.35 -18.65
N PRO A 353 12.76 -23.37 -19.53
CA PRO A 353 11.54 -23.63 -20.28
C PRO A 353 10.41 -23.80 -19.27
N GLU A 354 9.28 -23.14 -19.50
CA GLU A 354 8.07 -23.46 -18.76
C GLU A 354 7.87 -24.98 -18.86
N PRO A 355 7.63 -25.70 -17.75
CA PRO A 355 7.16 -27.08 -17.86
C PRO A 355 5.93 -27.06 -18.78
N ASP A 356 5.79 -28.04 -19.68
CA ASP A 356 4.68 -28.19 -20.64
C ASP A 356 3.31 -28.26 -19.93
N GLY A 357 2.89 -27.16 -19.34
CA GLY A 357 1.56 -26.89 -18.85
C GLY A 357 0.88 -26.06 -19.92
N ASP A 358 0.04 -26.73 -20.69
CA ASP A 358 -0.97 -26.21 -21.60
C ASP A 358 -0.83 -24.71 -21.95
N LYS A 359 -0.08 -24.43 -23.03
CA LYS A 359 -0.01 -23.11 -23.65
C LYS A 359 -1.33 -22.79 -24.36
N GLY A 360 -2.41 -22.66 -23.59
CA GLY A 360 -3.47 -21.74 -23.94
C GLY A 360 -2.92 -20.31 -23.86
N ASP A 361 -3.40 -19.42 -24.72
CA ASP A 361 -3.09 -17.98 -24.70
C ASP A 361 -3.28 -17.40 -23.28
N ASN A 362 -2.24 -17.43 -22.45
CA ASN A 362 -2.31 -17.05 -21.04
C ASN A 362 -2.07 -15.55 -20.87
N ASP A 363 -3.01 -14.76 -21.38
CA ASP A 363 -3.50 -13.65 -20.57
C ASP A 363 -4.62 -14.23 -19.70
N PRO A 364 -4.49 -14.30 -18.36
CA PRO A 364 -5.58 -14.75 -17.49
C PRO A 364 -6.85 -13.86 -17.58
N PHE A 365 -6.78 -12.78 -18.35
CA PHE A 365 -7.87 -11.87 -18.70
C PHE A 365 -8.17 -11.78 -20.22
N ALA A 366 -7.57 -12.63 -21.07
CA ALA A 366 -7.99 -12.74 -22.46
C ALA A 366 -9.48 -13.12 -22.51
N PRO A 367 -10.30 -12.49 -23.38
CA PRO A 367 -11.67 -12.93 -23.54
C PRO A 367 -11.67 -14.37 -24.04
N ASN A 368 -12.23 -15.30 -23.25
CA ASN A 368 -12.65 -16.59 -23.78
C ASN A 368 -13.58 -16.30 -24.95
N LYS A 369 -13.11 -16.49 -26.18
CA LYS A 369 -14.01 -16.65 -27.31
C LYS A 369 -14.83 -17.90 -26.98
N PRO A 370 -16.16 -17.82 -26.88
CA PRO A 370 -16.96 -19.02 -26.78
C PRO A 370 -16.56 -19.92 -27.96
N LYS A 371 -16.24 -21.18 -27.69
CA LYS A 371 -16.35 -22.20 -28.74
C LYS A 371 -17.84 -22.30 -29.00
N ASP A 372 -18.34 -21.52 -29.95
CA ASP A 372 -19.68 -21.71 -30.46
C ASP A 372 -19.79 -23.18 -30.86
N PRO A 373 -20.75 -23.95 -30.32
CA PRO A 373 -21.01 -25.26 -30.89
C PRO A 373 -21.33 -25.05 -32.36
N GLU A 374 -20.75 -25.86 -33.25
CA GLU A 374 -21.12 -25.89 -34.67
C GLU A 374 -22.61 -26.25 -34.79
N ASN A 375 -23.47 -25.26 -34.64
CA ASN A 375 -24.90 -25.46 -34.64
C ASN A 375 -25.36 -25.38 -36.10
N LYS A 376 -25.31 -26.52 -36.79
CA LYS A 376 -25.91 -26.73 -38.13
C LYS A 376 -27.45 -26.73 -38.09
N ARG A 377 -28.06 -25.82 -37.33
CA ARG A 377 -29.51 -25.59 -37.35
C ARG A 377 -29.80 -24.09 -37.38
N ARG A 378 -30.14 -23.60 -38.58
CA ARG A 378 -30.79 -22.29 -38.76
C ARG A 378 -32.11 -22.31 -38.00
N ILE A 379 -32.19 -21.58 -36.89
CA ILE A 379 -33.46 -21.21 -36.27
C ILE A 379 -34.02 -20.02 -37.08
N PRO A 380 -35.32 -20.02 -37.45
CA PRO A 380 -35.93 -18.91 -38.19
C PRO A 380 -35.88 -17.61 -37.38
N ARG A 381 -35.62 -16.50 -38.06
CA ARG A 381 -35.64 -15.15 -37.46
C ARG A 381 -37.01 -14.85 -36.86
N ASN A 382 -37.01 -14.32 -35.65
CA ASN A 382 -38.19 -13.77 -34.97
C ASN A 382 -38.75 -12.58 -35.79
N PRO A 383 -40.05 -12.57 -36.15
CA PRO A 383 -40.65 -11.54 -37.01
C PRO A 383 -41.00 -10.21 -36.30
N LEU A 384 -40.56 -9.99 -35.05
CA LEU A 384 -40.95 -8.81 -34.25
C LEU A 384 -39.81 -7.81 -33.93
N VAL A 385 -38.75 -7.80 -34.73
CA VAL A 385 -37.78 -6.70 -34.73
C VAL A 385 -37.98 -5.91 -36.03
N LYS A 386 -38.60 -4.73 -35.92
CA LYS A 386 -38.50 -3.66 -36.91
C LYS A 386 -37.29 -2.79 -36.60
#